data_AF-A0A3D5WIR4-F1
#
_entry.id   AF-A0A3D5WIR4-F1
#
_cell.length_a   1.000
_cell.length_b   1.000
_cell.length_c   1.000
_cell.angle_alpha   90.00
_cell.angle_beta   90.00
_cell.angle_gamma   90.00
#
_symmetry.space_group_name_H-M   'P 1'
#
loop_
_entity.id
_entity.type
_entity.pdbx_description
1 polymer ?
#
loop_
_entity_poly.entity_id
_entity_poly.type
_entity_poly.pdbx_seq_one_letter_code
_entity_poly.pdbx_strand_id
1 'polypeptide(L)'
;MKMSFSGKVKEELASQLSPARHCQIAEFAALFALCGKIRHRKNGSIYLEVHTENLTVARKSYILIKMAFQAETQIRIRNHSLQTRTPVYHLLVLAQDKAYEILKAIKLLSESEDRWGDLSTIPSRLVQNTCC
;
A
#
# COMPACT_ATOMS: atom_id res chain seq x y z
N MET A 1 10.20 4.01 28.66
CA MET A 1 11.50 3.77 27.99
C MET A 1 11.89 5.00 27.19
N LYS A 2 13.09 5.56 27.40
CA LYS A 2 13.63 6.68 26.60
C LYS A 2 13.95 6.17 25.20
N MET A 3 13.34 6.74 24.16
CA MET A 3 13.74 6.46 22.78
C MET A 3 15.13 7.06 22.52
N SER A 4 16.01 6.28 21.91
CA SER A 4 17.33 6.76 21.48
C SER A 4 17.16 7.78 20.34
N PHE A 5 18.13 8.70 20.22
CA PHE A 5 18.18 9.66 19.11
C PHE A 5 18.04 8.97 17.74
N SER A 6 18.68 7.81 17.57
CA SER A 6 18.55 6.97 16.37
C SER A 6 17.13 6.43 16.16
N GLY A 7 16.40 6.09 17.23
CA GLY A 7 14.98 5.70 17.15
C GLY A 7 14.09 6.83 16.66
N LYS A 8 14.29 8.05 17.19
CA LYS A 8 13.54 9.24 16.77
C LYS A 8 13.80 9.61 15.30
N VAL A 9 15.06 9.58 14.88
CA VAL A 9 15.45 9.84 13.47
C VAL A 9 14.88 8.78 12.52
N LYS A 10 14.85 7.50 12.94
CA LYS A 10 14.21 6.42 12.16
C LYS A 10 12.70 6.62 12.01
N GLU A 11 12.03 7.11 13.06
CA GLU A 11 10.60 7.46 12.98
C GLU A 11 10.35 8.69 12.10
N GLU A 12 11.18 9.73 12.19
CA GLU A 12 11.06 10.94 11.37
C GLU A 12 11.26 10.64 9.88
N LEU A 13 12.26 9.82 9.51
CA LEU A 13 12.48 9.39 8.12
C LEU A 13 11.36 8.48 7.61
N ALA A 14 10.86 7.57 8.46
CA ALA A 14 9.69 6.75 8.14
C ALA A 14 8.43 7.59 7.88
N SER A 15 8.35 8.78 8.49
CA SER A 15 7.23 9.71 8.40
C SER A 15 7.35 10.72 7.26
N GLN A 16 8.48 10.75 6.53
CA GLN A 16 8.60 11.59 5.36
C GLN A 16 7.63 11.11 4.27
N LEU A 17 6.74 12.03 3.90
CA LEU A 17 5.78 11.88 2.82
C LEU A 17 6.08 12.97 1.80
N SER A 18 6.23 12.60 0.53
CA SER A 18 6.29 13.60 -0.52
C SER A 18 4.94 14.33 -0.61
N PRO A 19 4.90 15.67 -0.69
CA PRO A 19 3.65 16.40 -0.92
C PRO A 19 3.11 16.15 -2.33
N ALA A 20 3.96 15.72 -3.27
CA ALA A 20 3.58 15.52 -4.64
C ALA A 20 2.84 14.17 -4.82
N ARG A 21 1.61 14.25 -5.36
CA ARG A 21 0.73 13.09 -5.54
C ARG A 21 1.38 11.98 -6.37
N HIS A 22 2.19 12.31 -7.39
CA HIS A 22 2.86 11.29 -8.21
C HIS A 22 3.90 10.48 -7.42
N CYS A 23 4.65 11.08 -6.49
CA CYS A 23 5.59 10.35 -5.65
C CYS A 23 4.85 9.49 -4.62
N GLN A 24 3.71 9.95 -4.11
CA GLN A 24 2.84 9.13 -3.24
C GLN A 24 2.29 7.90 -3.97
N ILE A 25 1.85 8.05 -5.22
CA ILE A 25 1.38 6.93 -6.05
C ILE A 25 2.53 5.95 -6.32
N ALA A 26 3.72 6.44 -6.69
CA ALA A 26 4.88 5.59 -6.95
C ALA A 26 5.33 4.83 -5.70
N GLU A 27 5.35 5.50 -4.55
CA GLU A 27 5.69 4.88 -3.27
C GLU A 27 4.66 3.80 -2.88
N PHE A 28 3.37 4.11 -3.03
CA PHE A 28 2.34 3.11 -2.78
C PHE A 28 2.42 1.94 -3.75
N ALA A 29 2.74 2.17 -5.03
CA ALA A 29 2.95 1.10 -6.01
C ALA A 29 4.06 0.14 -5.57
N ALA A 30 5.18 0.66 -5.07
CA ALA A 30 6.28 -0.16 -4.55
C ALA A 30 5.87 -0.95 -3.30
N LEU A 31 5.20 -0.31 -2.33
CA LEU A 31 4.70 -0.99 -1.13
C LEU A 31 3.67 -2.08 -1.47
N PHE A 32 2.76 -1.78 -2.39
CA PHE A 32 1.73 -2.71 -2.85
C PHE A 32 2.33 -3.88 -3.64
N ALA A 33 3.38 -3.66 -4.41
CA ALA A 33 4.08 -4.76 -5.10
C ALA A 33 4.69 -5.77 -4.11
N LEU A 34 5.18 -5.31 -2.96
CA LEU A 34 5.81 -6.16 -1.95
C LEU A 34 4.81 -6.82 -0.98
N CYS A 35 3.75 -6.10 -0.62
CA CYS A 35 2.86 -6.49 0.48
C CYS A 35 1.37 -6.51 0.12
N GLY A 36 1.02 -6.09 -1.10
CA GLY A 36 -0.33 -5.97 -1.59
C GLY A 36 -0.87 -7.28 -2.16
N LYS A 37 -2.18 -7.47 -2.03
CA LYS A 37 -2.94 -8.58 -2.58
C LYS A 37 -4.24 -8.07 -3.16
N ILE A 38 -4.58 -8.58 -4.34
CA ILE A 38 -5.90 -8.40 -4.94
C ILE A 38 -6.74 -9.59 -4.49
N ARG A 39 -7.88 -9.33 -3.87
CA ARG A 39 -8.73 -10.36 -3.28
C ARG A 39 -10.06 -10.39 -3.99
N HIS A 40 -10.52 -11.60 -4.32
CA HIS A 40 -11.82 -11.84 -4.92
C HIS A 40 -12.84 -12.22 -3.85
N ARG A 41 -14.02 -11.62 -3.92
CA ARG A 41 -15.18 -12.01 -3.11
C ARG A 41 -15.98 -13.09 -3.85
N LYS A 42 -16.85 -13.78 -3.12
CA LYS A 42 -17.72 -14.83 -3.68
C LYS A 42 -18.67 -14.33 -4.78
N ASN A 43 -19.05 -13.06 -4.76
CA ASN A 43 -19.91 -12.43 -5.76
C ASN A 43 -19.14 -11.91 -6.99
N GLY A 44 -17.86 -12.26 -7.17
CA GLY A 44 -17.02 -11.81 -8.28
C GLY A 44 -16.36 -10.44 -8.09
N SER A 45 -16.81 -9.62 -7.13
CA SER A 45 -16.18 -8.33 -6.83
C SER A 45 -14.77 -8.47 -6.27
N ILE A 46 -13.92 -7.46 -6.49
CA ILE A 46 -12.57 -7.40 -5.93
C ILE A 46 -12.45 -6.40 -4.78
N TYR A 47 -11.42 -6.57 -3.95
CA TYR A 47 -10.93 -5.58 -2.99
C TYR A 47 -9.42 -5.68 -2.85
N LEU A 48 -8.78 -4.63 -2.34
CA LEU A 48 -7.33 -4.62 -2.10
C LEU A 48 -7.03 -4.89 -0.64
N GLU A 49 -5.94 -5.61 -0.38
CA GLU A 49 -5.39 -5.86 0.95
C GLU A 49 -3.90 -5.57 0.96
N VAL A 50 -3.43 -4.72 1.88
CA VAL A 50 -2.02 -4.67 2.29
C VAL A 50 -1.86 -5.48 3.57
N HIS A 51 -0.94 -6.44 3.54
CA HIS A 51 -0.68 -7.38 4.64
C HIS A 51 0.77 -7.27 5.08
N THR A 52 1.01 -6.90 6.34
CA THR A 52 2.38 -6.72 6.86
C THR A 52 2.45 -6.87 8.38
N GLU A 53 3.57 -7.38 8.88
CA GLU A 53 3.91 -7.36 10.32
C GLU A 53 4.61 -6.07 10.75
N ASN A 54 5.01 -5.24 9.77
CA ASN A 54 5.74 -4.01 10.03
C ASN A 54 4.76 -2.83 10.21
N LEU A 55 4.67 -2.30 11.44
CA LEU A 55 3.82 -1.16 11.78
C LEU A 55 4.11 0.09 10.93
N THR A 56 5.37 0.33 10.55
CA THR A 56 5.74 1.46 9.71
C THR A 56 5.18 1.30 8.30
N VAL A 57 5.29 0.11 7.71
CA VAL A 57 4.70 -0.18 6.39
C VAL A 57 3.18 -0.05 6.45
N ALA A 58 2.54 -0.54 7.52
CA ALA A 58 1.11 -0.41 7.73
C ALA A 58 0.67 1.06 7.79
N ARG A 59 1.32 1.88 8.64
CA ARG A 59 1.02 3.31 8.76
C ARG A 59 1.23 4.06 7.44
N LYS A 60 2.34 3.80 6.77
CA LYS A 60 2.67 4.48 5.51
C LYS A 60 1.68 4.13 4.41
N SER A 61 1.34 2.85 4.28
CA SER A 61 0.30 2.39 3.35
C SER A 61 -1.04 3.05 3.64
N TYR A 62 -1.47 3.12 4.91
CA TYR A 62 -2.72 3.81 5.29
C TYR A 62 -2.73 5.28 4.85
N ILE A 63 -1.66 6.02 5.13
CA ILE A 63 -1.57 7.44 4.80
C ILE A 63 -1.59 7.64 3.29
N LEU A 64 -0.80 6.86 2.53
CA LEU A 64 -0.75 6.94 1.07
C LEU A 64 -2.10 6.59 0.44
N ILE A 65 -2.81 5.58 0.96
CA ILE A 65 -4.15 5.23 0.48
C ILE A 65 -5.10 6.42 0.63
N LYS A 66 -5.08 7.07 1.80
CA LYS A 66 -5.93 8.21 2.11
C LYS A 66 -5.56 9.46 1.29
N MET A 67 -4.28 9.76 1.14
CA MET A 67 -3.81 11.00 0.49
C MET A 67 -3.84 10.91 -1.04
N ALA A 68 -3.37 9.80 -1.62
CA ALA A 68 -3.22 9.68 -3.06
C ALA A 68 -4.53 9.32 -3.78
N PHE A 69 -5.40 8.55 -3.12
CA PHE A 69 -6.60 7.97 -3.73
C PHE A 69 -7.91 8.32 -3.01
N GLN A 70 -7.83 9.01 -1.86
CA GLN A 70 -9.00 9.40 -1.06
C GLN A 70 -9.92 8.20 -0.76
N ALA A 71 -9.34 7.03 -0.55
CA ALA A 71 -10.07 5.79 -0.35
C ALA A 71 -10.20 5.45 1.14
N GLU A 72 -11.38 4.98 1.55
CA GLU A 72 -11.57 4.44 2.88
C GLU A 72 -10.81 3.13 3.06
N THR A 73 -10.18 2.97 4.23
CA THR A 73 -9.37 1.80 4.57
C THR A 73 -9.84 1.21 5.89
N GLN A 74 -10.27 -0.04 5.86
CA GLN A 74 -10.56 -0.81 7.08
C GLN A 74 -9.26 -1.46 7.58
N ILE A 75 -8.93 -1.24 8.85
CA ILE A 75 -7.74 -1.83 9.49
C ILE A 75 -8.18 -3.01 10.35
N ARG A 76 -7.52 -4.16 10.19
CA ARG A 76 -7.67 -5.33 11.07
C ARG A 76 -6.30 -5.71 11.61
N ILE A 77 -6.24 -6.02 12.90
CA ILE A 77 -5.01 -6.47 13.56
C ILE A 77 -5.24 -7.88 14.06
N ARG A 78 -4.33 -8.80 13.74
CA ARG A 78 -4.36 -10.20 14.18
C ARG A 78 -3.00 -10.59 14.73
N ASN A 79 -2.96 -11.48 15.72
CA ASN A 79 -1.69 -12.01 16.21
C ASN A 79 -1.39 -13.34 15.51
N HIS A 80 -0.19 -13.50 14.95
CA HIS A 80 0.16 -14.68 14.15
C HIS A 80 0.32 -15.97 14.99
N SER A 81 0.49 -15.86 16.31
CA SER A 81 0.61 -17.00 17.24
C SER A 81 0.37 -16.60 18.71
N LEU A 82 -0.14 -17.54 19.52
CA LEU A 82 -0.27 -17.40 20.97
C LEU A 82 1.10 -17.25 21.69
N GLN A 83 2.19 -17.73 21.07
CA GLN A 83 3.52 -17.74 21.68
C GLN A 83 4.36 -16.50 21.36
N THR A 84 4.23 -15.89 20.17
CA THR A 84 5.12 -14.80 19.74
C THR A 84 4.49 -13.41 19.70
N ARG A 85 3.17 -13.27 19.91
CA ARG A 85 2.46 -11.97 19.99
C ARG A 85 2.81 -10.96 18.87
N THR A 86 3.27 -11.40 17.71
CA THR A 86 3.60 -10.49 16.60
C THR A 86 2.30 -10.02 15.94
N PRO A 87 2.00 -8.71 15.97
CA PRO A 87 0.82 -8.18 15.33
C PRO A 87 1.01 -8.16 13.81
N VAL A 88 0.00 -8.66 13.12
CA VAL A 88 -0.15 -8.62 11.69
C VAL A 88 -1.23 -7.59 11.37
N TYR A 89 -0.89 -6.63 10.53
CA TYR A 89 -1.76 -5.56 10.08
C TYR A 89 -2.33 -5.92 8.70
N HIS A 90 -3.65 -5.80 8.59
CA HIS A 90 -4.38 -5.94 7.33
C HIS A 90 -5.09 -4.62 7.05
N LEU A 91 -4.75 -3.97 5.94
CA LEU A 91 -5.39 -2.74 5.49
C LEU A 91 -6.22 -3.06 4.25
N LEU A 92 -7.53 -2.87 4.34
CA LEU A 92 -8.49 -3.31 3.34
C LEU A 92 -9.16 -2.11 2.67
N VAL A 93 -9.03 -2.01 1.35
CA VAL A 93 -9.82 -1.09 0.52
C VAL A 93 -10.97 -1.89 -0.05
N LEU A 94 -12.12 -1.85 0.63
CA LEU A 94 -13.27 -2.71 0.35
C LEU A 94 -14.14 -2.25 -0.82
N ALA A 95 -14.15 -0.95 -1.12
CA ALA A 95 -14.93 -0.39 -2.20
C ALA A 95 -14.30 -0.78 -3.56
N GLN A 96 -15.06 -1.45 -4.42
CA GLN A 96 -14.56 -2.04 -5.66
C GLN A 96 -14.11 -0.97 -6.66
N ASP A 97 -14.88 0.11 -6.79
CA ASP A 97 -14.56 1.28 -7.58
C ASP A 97 -13.19 1.88 -7.20
N LYS A 98 -12.95 2.04 -5.89
CA LYS A 98 -11.65 2.49 -5.37
C LYS A 98 -10.53 1.47 -5.61
N ALA A 99 -10.81 0.18 -5.49
CA ALA A 99 -9.84 -0.86 -5.83
C ALA A 99 -9.37 -0.74 -7.29
N TYR A 100 -10.28 -0.56 -8.23
CA TYR A 100 -9.95 -0.34 -9.65
C TYR A 100 -9.21 0.98 -9.89
N GLU A 101 -9.64 2.08 -9.25
CA GLU A 101 -8.96 3.39 -9.34
C GLU A 101 -7.49 3.27 -8.93
N ILE A 102 -7.24 2.64 -7.78
CA ILE A 102 -5.89 2.42 -7.25
C ILE A 102 -5.07 1.57 -8.21
N LEU A 103 -5.59 0.43 -8.66
CA LEU A 103 -4.89 -0.49 -9.56
C LEU A 103 -4.51 0.16 -10.90
N LYS A 104 -5.39 0.99 -11.46
CA LYS A 104 -5.10 1.79 -12.66
C LYS A 104 -3.98 2.81 -12.39
N ALA A 105 -4.05 3.52 -11.26
CA ALA A 105 -3.05 4.53 -10.91
C ALA A 105 -1.65 3.94 -10.67
N ILE A 106 -1.56 2.77 -10.04
CA ILE A 106 -0.27 2.06 -9.86
C ILE A 106 0.13 1.21 -11.07
N LYS A 107 -0.62 1.29 -12.19
CA LYS A 107 -0.37 0.61 -13.46
C LYS A 107 -0.31 -0.92 -13.38
N LEU A 108 -1.06 -1.52 -12.45
CA LEU A 108 -1.27 -2.96 -12.39
C LEU A 108 -2.49 -3.43 -13.19
N LEU A 109 -3.31 -2.49 -13.66
CA LEU A 109 -4.29 -2.73 -14.71
C LEU A 109 -3.94 -1.85 -15.91
N SER A 110 -3.89 -2.46 -17.10
CA SER A 110 -3.80 -1.69 -18.35
C SER A 110 -5.16 -1.06 -18.68
N GLU A 111 -5.19 -0.04 -19.54
CA GLU A 111 -6.44 0.59 -19.99
C GLU A 111 -7.38 -0.38 -20.72
N SER A 112 -6.86 -1.47 -21.29
CA SER A 112 -7.67 -2.61 -21.74
C SER A 112 -7.98 -3.53 -20.56
N GLU A 113 -9.27 -3.69 -20.24
CA GLU A 113 -9.81 -4.28 -19.02
C GLU A 113 -9.48 -5.78 -18.77
N ASP A 114 -8.71 -6.45 -19.65
CA ASP A 114 -8.59 -7.92 -19.65
C ASP A 114 -7.20 -8.48 -19.27
N ARG A 115 -6.24 -7.64 -18.87
CA ARG A 115 -4.90 -8.14 -18.48
C ARG A 115 -4.41 -7.51 -17.18
N TRP A 116 -4.29 -8.35 -16.15
CA TRP A 116 -3.54 -8.02 -14.94
C TRP A 116 -2.08 -7.83 -15.33
N GLY A 117 -1.54 -6.63 -15.08
CA GLY A 117 -0.14 -6.33 -15.33
C GLY A 117 0.74 -7.21 -14.45
N ASP A 118 1.72 -7.87 -15.07
CA ASP A 118 2.70 -8.66 -14.34
C ASP A 118 3.54 -7.74 -13.44
N LEU A 119 3.46 -7.97 -12.13
CA LEU A 119 4.21 -7.27 -11.09
C LEU A 119 5.74 -7.46 -11.22
N SER A 120 6.18 -8.43 -12.02
CA SER A 120 7.61 -8.66 -12.32
C SER A 120 8.23 -7.51 -13.11
N THR A 121 7.43 -6.71 -13.81
CA THR A 121 7.89 -5.61 -14.66
C THR A 121 7.37 -4.30 -14.11
N ILE A 122 8.13 -3.67 -13.20
CA ILE A 122 7.85 -2.29 -12.77
C ILE A 122 7.78 -1.43 -14.04
N PRO A 123 6.63 -0.79 -14.36
CA PRO A 123 6.51 -0.01 -15.58
C PRO A 123 7.53 1.13 -15.56
N SER A 124 8.46 1.14 -16.53
CA SER A 124 9.55 2.13 -16.63
C SER A 124 9.05 3.58 -16.60
N ARG A 125 7.78 3.80 -16.97
CA ARG A 125 7.11 5.10 -17.00
C ARG A 125 6.65 5.63 -15.62
N LEU A 126 6.77 4.86 -14.54
CA LEU A 126 6.65 5.39 -13.17
C LEU A 126 7.96 6.06 -12.70
N VAL A 127 9.07 5.76 -13.38
CA VAL A 127 10.44 6.23 -13.07
C VAL A 127 10.87 7.38 -14.00
N GLN A 128 9.99 7.84 -14.90
CA GLN A 128 10.33 8.86 -15.91
C GLN A 128 10.12 10.30 -15.45
N ASN A 129 9.50 10.53 -14.30
CA ASN A 129 9.38 11.88 -13.75
C ASN A 129 10.64 12.17 -12.92
N THR A 130 11.50 13.07 -13.39
CA THR A 130 12.80 13.44 -12.80
C THR A 130 12.75 14.08 -11.41
N CYS A 131 11.62 14.00 -10.72
CA CYS A 131 11.40 14.55 -9.38
C CYS A 131 11.61 13.52 -8.25
N CYS A 132 11.53 12.22 -8.57
CA CYS A 132 11.59 11.06 -7.68
C CYS A 132 11.91 9.82 -8.55
#